data_AF-U4Q3F7-F1
#
_entry.id   AF-U4Q3F7-F1
#
_cell.length_a   1.000
_cell.length_b   1.000
_cell.length_c   1.000
_cell.angle_alpha   90.00
_cell.angle_beta   90.00
_cell.angle_gamma   90.00
#
_symmetry.space_group_name_H-M   'P 1'
#
loop_
_entity.id
_entity.type
_entity.pdbx_description
1 polymer ?
#
loop_
_entity_poly.entity_id
_entity_poly.type
_entity_poly.pdbx_seq_one_letter_code
_entity_poly.pdbx_strand_id
1 'polypeptide(L)'
;MKPTIDNAMQLTRTIIAACLFAAAVLPARAQTEAIDALPVSAIFVTSSGMWEDRNLEPVKGPDGQLRPPPASPTRGYYKVIAIRQGDGTAKIYLQRIAFTAEGPNLLENIELEEFSQMKSYVTDIRPESSNGAPVSPGLFVTVYLKTDPMSKEAESWTILIDELGEMKVEKASN
;
A
#
# COMPACT_ATOMS: atom_id res chain seq x y z
N MET A 1 -8.74 44.86 50.23
CA MET A 1 -9.61 44.23 49.23
C MET A 1 -8.82 43.13 48.54
N LYS A 2 -9.13 41.87 48.83
CA LYS A 2 -8.38 40.68 48.38
C LYS A 2 -9.02 40.24 47.05
N PRO A 3 -8.28 40.13 45.93
CA PRO A 3 -8.88 39.69 44.69
C PRO A 3 -9.31 38.22 44.83
N THR A 4 -10.58 38.01 44.52
CA THR A 4 -11.36 36.79 44.69
C THR A 4 -10.73 35.62 43.93
N ILE A 5 -10.47 34.53 44.65
CA ILE A 5 -9.92 33.26 44.15
C ILE A 5 -10.74 32.70 42.96
N ASP A 6 -12.02 33.08 42.87
CA ASP A 6 -12.94 32.69 41.80
C ASP A 6 -12.53 33.22 40.42
N ASN A 7 -11.98 34.44 40.31
CA ASN A 7 -11.55 34.99 39.03
C ASN A 7 -10.34 34.25 38.46
N ALA A 8 -9.42 33.81 39.32
CA ALA A 8 -8.27 33.02 38.90
C ALA A 8 -8.71 31.65 38.37
N MET A 9 -9.62 30.97 39.09
CA MET A 9 -10.14 29.66 38.69
C MET A 9 -10.96 29.71 37.39
N GLN A 10 -11.69 30.79 37.16
CA GLN A 10 -12.46 31.01 35.93
C GLN A 10 -11.55 31.34 34.73
N LEU A 11 -10.49 32.12 34.95
CA LEU A 11 -9.47 32.40 33.92
C LEU A 11 -8.72 31.11 33.52
N THR A 12 -8.32 30.27 34.49
CA THR A 12 -7.67 28.98 34.24
C THR A 12 -8.57 28.03 33.46
N ARG A 13 -9.88 27.95 33.80
CA ARG A 13 -10.85 27.13 33.05
C ARG A 13 -11.03 27.60 31.61
N THR A 14 -11.08 28.92 31.39
CA THR A 14 -11.25 29.48 30.03
C THR A 14 -10.00 29.24 29.18
N ILE A 15 -8.80 29.33 29.76
CA ILE A 15 -7.54 29.01 29.08
C ILE A 15 -7.48 27.52 28.72
N ILE A 16 -7.86 26.63 29.64
CA ILE A 16 -7.89 25.18 29.40
C ILE A 16 -8.88 24.83 28.28
N ALA A 17 -10.08 25.43 28.29
CA ALA A 17 -11.08 25.23 27.24
C ALA A 17 -10.60 25.73 25.86
N ALA A 18 -9.91 26.87 25.82
CA ALA A 18 -9.32 27.40 24.59
C ALA A 18 -8.18 26.51 24.05
N CYS A 19 -7.34 25.95 24.93
CA CYS A 19 -6.28 25.01 24.54
C CYS A 19 -6.85 23.68 24.01
N LEU A 20 -7.94 23.18 24.60
CA LEU A 20 -8.61 21.96 24.12
C LEU A 20 -9.29 22.17 22.77
N PHE A 21 -9.87 23.35 22.51
CA PHE A 21 -10.44 23.68 21.21
C PHE A 21 -9.36 23.88 20.14
N ALA A 22 -8.21 24.48 20.47
CA ALA A 22 -7.11 24.67 19.52
C ALA A 22 -6.48 23.34 19.06
N ALA A 23 -6.45 22.32 19.92
CA ALA A 23 -5.95 20.99 19.57
C ALA A 23 -6.87 20.20 18.64
N ALA A 24 -8.16 20.54 18.57
CA ALA A 24 -9.15 19.83 17.76
C ALA A 24 -9.21 20.29 16.28
N VAL A 25 -8.53 21.39 15.92
CA VAL A 25 -8.62 22.02 14.59
C VAL A 25 -7.37 21.81 13.74
N LEU A 26 -6.35 21.12 14.25
CA LEU A 26 -5.19 20.75 13.45
C LEU A 26 -5.49 19.45 12.70
N PRO A 27 -5.72 19.47 11.37
CA PRO A 27 -5.70 18.23 10.62
C PRO A 27 -4.27 17.68 10.76
N ALA A 28 -4.13 16.55 11.45
CA ALA A 28 -2.93 15.75 11.39
C ALA A 28 -2.77 15.31 9.93
N ARG A 29 -2.05 16.11 9.14
CA ARG A 29 -1.59 15.66 7.83
C ARG A 29 -0.66 14.49 8.13
N ALA A 30 -1.05 13.28 7.76
CA ALA A 30 -0.14 12.16 7.73
C ALA A 30 1.09 12.64 6.93
N GLN A 31 2.21 12.82 7.63
CA GLN A 31 3.45 13.20 6.95
C GLN A 31 3.79 12.02 6.05
N THR A 32 3.94 12.28 4.75
CA THR A 32 4.50 11.28 3.85
C THR A 32 5.84 10.84 4.44
N GLU A 33 5.96 9.55 4.76
CA GLU A 33 7.21 9.01 5.30
C GLU A 33 8.36 9.33 4.33
N ALA A 34 9.47 9.80 4.89
CA ALA A 34 10.64 10.17 4.11
C ALA A 34 11.27 8.93 3.47
N ILE A 35 12.04 9.13 2.40
CA ILE A 35 12.79 8.07 1.71
C ILE A 35 13.71 7.28 2.66
N ASP A 36 14.13 7.89 3.77
CA ASP A 36 14.96 7.26 4.81
C ASP A 36 14.25 6.10 5.54
N ALA A 37 12.92 6.03 5.47
CA ALA A 37 12.15 4.92 6.03
C ALA A 37 12.11 3.68 5.12
N LEU A 38 12.45 3.83 3.83
CA LEU A 38 12.51 2.71 2.91
C LEU A 38 13.73 1.84 3.27
N PRO A 39 13.54 0.55 3.62
CA PRO A 39 14.66 -0.28 4.03
C PRO A 39 15.62 -0.49 2.84
N VAL A 40 16.92 -0.43 3.11
CA VAL A 40 17.98 -0.67 2.10
C VAL A 40 17.86 -2.07 1.48
N SER A 41 17.22 -3.02 2.17
CA SER A 41 16.91 -4.33 1.64
C SER A 41 15.82 -4.34 0.57
N ALA A 42 15.05 -3.26 0.38
CA ALA A 42 14.14 -3.12 -0.75
C ALA A 42 14.94 -2.89 -2.03
N ILE A 43 15.17 -3.97 -2.79
CA ILE A 43 16.04 -3.98 -3.97
C ILE A 43 15.30 -3.71 -5.27
N PHE A 44 13.99 -4.01 -5.33
CA PHE A 44 13.11 -3.67 -6.45
C PHE A 44 11.74 -3.27 -5.92
N VAL A 45 11.20 -2.17 -6.46
CA VAL A 45 9.85 -1.68 -6.17
C VAL A 45 9.20 -1.28 -7.49
N THR A 46 8.21 -2.06 -7.92
CA THR A 46 7.53 -1.86 -9.20
C THR A 46 6.04 -1.64 -8.95
N SER A 47 5.53 -0.47 -9.36
CA SER A 47 4.09 -0.16 -9.33
C SER A 47 3.50 -0.41 -10.71
N SER A 48 2.44 -1.22 -10.79
CA SER A 48 1.83 -1.65 -12.06
C SER A 48 0.38 -2.11 -11.84
N GLY A 49 -0.33 -2.32 -12.94
CA GLY A 49 -1.69 -2.84 -12.93
C GLY A 49 -2.70 -1.88 -12.30
N MET A 50 -3.95 -2.32 -12.31
CA MET A 50 -5.08 -1.61 -11.69
C MET A 50 -6.00 -2.61 -11.02
N TRP A 51 -6.68 -2.20 -9.96
CA TRP A 51 -7.81 -2.94 -9.40
C TRP A 51 -8.99 -2.00 -9.22
N GLU A 52 -10.18 -2.59 -9.25
CA GLU A 52 -11.43 -1.87 -9.08
C GLU A 52 -12.42 -2.71 -8.29
N ASP A 53 -12.82 -2.21 -7.13
CA ASP A 53 -13.99 -2.72 -6.42
C ASP A 53 -15.22 -1.96 -6.94
N ARG A 54 -16.08 -2.68 -7.67
CA ARG A 54 -17.30 -2.11 -8.29
C ARG A 54 -18.32 -1.55 -7.28
N ASN A 55 -18.05 -1.71 -5.98
CA ASN A 55 -18.85 -1.23 -4.86
C ASN A 55 -20.35 -1.39 -5.13
N LEU A 56 -20.82 -2.62 -5.38
CA LEU A 56 -22.22 -2.83 -5.77
C LEU A 56 -23.18 -2.89 -4.56
N GLU A 57 -22.63 -2.98 -3.34
CA GLU A 57 -23.41 -3.18 -2.13
C GLU A 57 -23.69 -1.87 -1.38
N PRO A 58 -24.87 -1.71 -0.76
CA PRO A 58 -25.16 -0.58 0.12
C PRO A 58 -24.18 -0.52 1.29
N VAL A 59 -23.64 0.67 1.54
CA VAL A 59 -22.64 0.88 2.60
C VAL A 59 -23.30 1.38 3.87
N LYS A 60 -22.89 0.87 5.04
CA LYS A 60 -23.40 1.34 6.33
C LYS A 60 -22.74 2.66 6.72
N GLY A 61 -23.56 3.68 6.93
CA GLY A 61 -23.12 5.00 7.39
C GLY A 61 -22.69 5.04 8.86
N PRO A 62 -22.07 6.15 9.31
CA PRO A 62 -21.73 6.35 10.73
C PRO A 62 -22.95 6.35 11.67
N ASP A 63 -24.13 6.63 11.14
CA ASP A 63 -25.44 6.57 11.78
C ASP A 63 -26.07 5.16 11.76
N GLY A 64 -25.36 4.19 11.19
CA GLY A 64 -25.83 2.82 11.01
C GLY A 64 -26.85 2.62 9.90
N GLN A 65 -27.21 3.67 9.14
CA GLN A 65 -28.15 3.55 8.02
C GLN A 65 -27.44 3.05 6.76
N LEU A 66 -28.13 2.22 5.97
CA LEU A 66 -27.65 1.80 4.67
C LEU A 66 -27.81 2.95 3.66
N ARG A 67 -26.74 3.27 2.95
CA ARG A 67 -26.74 4.27 1.88
C ARG A 67 -26.49 3.59 0.55
N PRO A 68 -26.97 4.18 -0.57
CA PRO A 68 -26.61 3.69 -1.89
C PRO A 68 -25.09 3.55 -2.02
N PRO A 69 -24.62 2.56 -2.79
CA PRO A 69 -23.19 2.44 -3.06
C PRO A 69 -22.60 3.75 -3.61
N PRO A 70 -21.31 4.03 -3.36
CA PRO A 70 -20.63 5.19 -3.92
C PRO A 70 -20.79 5.21 -5.44
N ALA A 71 -21.07 6.39 -6.00
CA ALA A 71 -21.29 6.55 -7.44
C ALA A 71 -20.05 6.26 -8.30
N SER A 72 -18.87 6.18 -7.69
CA SER A 72 -17.62 5.82 -8.35
C SER A 72 -17.02 4.59 -7.68
N PRO A 73 -16.49 3.63 -8.47
CA PRO A 73 -15.87 2.46 -7.90
C PRO A 73 -14.59 2.85 -7.14
N THR A 74 -14.26 2.08 -6.10
CA THR A 74 -12.99 2.23 -5.40
C THR A 74 -11.93 1.60 -6.29
N ARG A 75 -10.86 2.34 -6.58
CA ARG A 75 -9.80 1.87 -7.47
C ARG A 75 -8.43 2.15 -6.91
N GLY A 76 -7.45 1.45 -7.44
CA GLY A 76 -6.08 1.59 -7.04
C GLY A 76 -5.15 0.77 -7.92
N TYR A 77 -3.91 0.61 -7.48
CA TYR A 77 -2.86 -0.08 -8.22
C TYR A 77 -2.18 -1.13 -7.35
N TYR A 78 -1.39 -2.00 -7.98
CA TYR A 78 -0.57 -2.97 -7.28
C TYR A 78 0.88 -2.51 -7.22
N LYS A 79 1.57 -2.94 -6.17
CA LYS A 79 3.02 -2.76 -6.03
C LYS A 79 3.66 -4.09 -5.70
N VAL A 80 4.66 -4.49 -6.48
CA VAL A 80 5.48 -5.66 -6.24
C VAL A 80 6.82 -5.21 -5.68
N ILE A 81 7.23 -5.80 -4.56
CA ILE A 81 8.43 -5.40 -3.83
C ILE A 81 9.29 -6.63 -3.57
N ALA A 82 10.57 -6.58 -3.92
CA ALA A 82 11.55 -7.56 -3.46
C ALA A 82 12.35 -7.01 -2.27
N ILE A 83 12.33 -7.75 -1.16
CA ILE A 83 13.11 -7.48 0.04
C ILE A 83 14.22 -8.52 0.16
N ARG A 84 15.47 -8.08 0.07
CA ARG A 84 16.66 -8.93 0.27
C ARG A 84 16.78 -9.38 1.72
N GLN A 85 16.99 -10.66 1.91
CA GLN A 85 17.20 -11.31 3.20
C GLN A 85 18.70 -11.37 3.54
N GLY A 86 19.02 -11.69 4.79
CA GLY A 86 20.40 -11.76 5.28
C GLY A 86 21.25 -12.85 4.62
N ASP A 87 20.63 -13.90 4.08
CA ASP A 87 21.28 -14.98 3.33
C ASP A 87 21.46 -14.67 1.83
N GLY A 88 21.07 -13.47 1.39
CA GLY A 88 21.19 -13.00 0.02
C GLY A 88 19.99 -13.32 -0.88
N THR A 89 19.08 -14.21 -0.45
CA THR A 89 17.79 -14.47 -1.12
C THR A 89 16.85 -13.27 -0.98
N ALA A 90 15.69 -13.32 -1.64
CA ALA A 90 14.67 -12.28 -1.52
C ALA A 90 13.30 -12.87 -1.22
N LYS A 91 12.53 -12.13 -0.43
CA LYS A 91 11.08 -12.29 -0.29
C LYS A 91 10.41 -11.31 -1.24
N ILE A 92 9.32 -11.73 -1.88
CA ILE A 92 8.53 -10.86 -2.76
C ILE A 92 7.18 -10.60 -2.11
N TYR A 93 6.79 -9.33 -2.05
CA TYR A 93 5.52 -8.88 -1.52
C TYR A 93 4.68 -8.26 -2.62
N LEU A 94 3.39 -8.59 -2.62
CA LEU A 94 2.37 -7.91 -3.41
C LEU A 94 1.56 -7.01 -2.48
N GLN A 95 1.45 -5.74 -2.83
CA GLN A 95 0.64 -4.76 -2.13
C GLN A 95 -0.52 -4.29 -3.01
N ARG A 96 -1.72 -4.20 -2.42
CA ARG A 96 -2.89 -3.56 -3.02
C ARG A 96 -3.06 -2.18 -2.41
N ILE A 97 -2.97 -1.13 -3.22
CA ILE A 97 -2.95 0.26 -2.77
C ILE A 97 -4.14 1.00 -3.37
N ALA A 98 -4.95 1.66 -2.55
CA ALA A 98 -6.08 2.48 -2.98
C ALA A 98 -5.66 3.92 -3.29
N PHE A 99 -6.32 4.53 -4.27
CA PHE A 99 -6.28 5.97 -4.46
C PHE A 99 -7.25 6.64 -3.47
N THR A 100 -6.73 7.48 -2.57
CA THR A 100 -7.58 8.31 -1.69
C THR A 100 -7.23 9.79 -1.84
N ALA A 101 -8.08 10.67 -1.30
CA ALA A 101 -7.85 12.11 -1.34
C ALA A 101 -6.62 12.54 -0.52
N GLU A 102 -6.25 11.74 0.49
CA GLU A 102 -5.13 11.94 1.40
C GLU A 102 -3.82 11.33 0.87
N GLY A 103 -3.88 10.56 -0.22
CA GLY A 103 -2.74 9.90 -0.85
C GLY A 103 -2.95 8.40 -1.06
N PRO A 104 -1.89 7.65 -1.39
CA PRO A 104 -1.97 6.20 -1.51
C PRO A 104 -2.25 5.56 -0.14
N ASN A 105 -3.27 4.71 -0.05
CA ASN A 105 -3.61 3.96 1.16
C ASN A 105 -3.36 2.46 0.95
N LEU A 106 -2.49 1.86 1.77
CA LEU A 106 -2.22 0.42 1.71
C LEU A 106 -3.44 -0.34 2.23
N LEU A 107 -4.06 -1.18 1.39
CA LEU A 107 -5.17 -2.04 1.79
C LEU A 107 -4.69 -3.42 2.22
N GLU A 108 -3.82 -4.02 1.42
CA GLU A 108 -3.34 -5.39 1.60
C GLU A 108 -1.85 -5.48 1.31
N ASN A 109 -1.17 -6.38 2.02
CA ASN A 109 0.23 -6.72 1.84
C ASN A 109 0.39 -8.23 2.05
N ILE A 110 0.77 -8.94 1.00
CA ILE A 110 0.83 -10.42 0.98
C ILE A 110 2.25 -10.83 0.56
N GLU A 111 2.83 -11.82 1.25
CA GLU A 111 4.07 -12.47 0.80
C GLU A 111 3.72 -13.50 -0.28
N LEU A 112 4.45 -13.47 -1.39
CA LEU A 112 4.36 -14.48 -2.45
C LEU A 112 5.33 -15.62 -2.10
N GLU A 113 4.83 -16.57 -1.30
CA GLU A 113 5.64 -17.62 -0.67
C GLU A 113 6.37 -18.53 -1.66
N GLU A 114 5.87 -18.67 -2.89
CA GLU A 114 6.49 -19.45 -3.96
C GLU A 114 7.95 -19.03 -4.17
N PHE A 115 8.21 -17.71 -4.15
CA PHE A 115 9.55 -17.16 -4.32
C PHE A 115 10.46 -17.44 -3.12
N SER A 116 9.90 -17.40 -1.90
CA SER A 116 10.61 -17.73 -0.67
C SER A 116 10.99 -19.22 -0.63
N GLN A 117 10.07 -20.11 -1.03
CA GLN A 117 10.29 -21.56 -1.07
C GLN A 117 11.38 -21.95 -2.08
N MET A 118 11.48 -21.24 -3.20
CA MET A 118 12.53 -21.44 -4.21
C MET A 118 13.90 -20.89 -3.81
N LYS A 119 14.01 -20.17 -2.67
CA LYS A 119 15.22 -19.44 -2.25
C LYS A 119 15.72 -18.49 -3.35
N SER A 120 14.80 -17.73 -3.91
CA SER A 120 15.07 -16.92 -5.11
C SER A 120 16.00 -15.73 -4.83
N TYR A 121 16.92 -15.51 -5.76
CA TYR A 121 17.80 -14.35 -5.84
C TYR A 121 17.26 -13.44 -6.94
N VAL A 122 16.46 -12.44 -6.56
CA VAL A 122 15.81 -11.53 -7.51
C VAL A 122 16.85 -10.60 -8.13
N THR A 123 16.83 -10.54 -9.45
CA THR A 123 17.74 -9.74 -10.28
C THR A 123 17.05 -8.58 -10.98
N ASP A 124 15.72 -8.65 -11.16
CA ASP A 124 14.90 -7.58 -11.73
C ASP A 124 13.41 -7.84 -11.52
N ILE A 125 12.57 -6.80 -11.57
CA ILE A 125 11.10 -6.88 -11.59
C ILE A 125 10.57 -5.89 -12.62
N ARG A 126 10.00 -6.38 -13.73
CA ARG A 126 9.51 -5.54 -14.82
C ARG A 126 7.98 -5.56 -14.91
N PRO A 127 7.34 -4.39 -15.04
CA PRO A 127 5.94 -4.34 -15.43
C PRO A 127 5.81 -4.71 -16.91
N GLU A 128 4.63 -5.16 -17.32
CA GLU A 128 4.29 -5.38 -18.74
C GLU A 128 4.50 -4.11 -19.59
N SER A 129 4.18 -2.95 -19.03
CA SER A 129 4.25 -1.66 -19.73
C SER A 129 4.83 -0.56 -18.84
N SER A 130 5.57 0.35 -19.46
CA SER A 130 6.04 1.59 -18.82
C SER A 130 5.06 2.76 -18.99
N ASN A 131 3.90 2.55 -19.62
CA ASN A 131 2.88 3.59 -19.83
C ASN A 131 2.12 3.94 -18.54
N GLY A 132 2.44 3.30 -17.42
CA GLY A 132 1.71 3.43 -16.16
C GLY A 132 0.58 2.43 -16.05
N ALA A 133 -0.38 2.74 -15.17
CA ALA A 133 -1.47 1.83 -14.85
C ALA A 133 -2.47 1.70 -16.02
N PRO A 134 -2.82 0.48 -16.47
CA PRO A 134 -3.76 0.26 -17.57
C PRO A 134 -5.17 0.77 -17.22
N VAL A 135 -6.02 1.00 -18.22
CA VAL A 135 -7.41 1.44 -17.99
C VAL A 135 -8.28 0.33 -17.41
N SER A 136 -7.96 -0.93 -17.74
CA SER A 136 -8.67 -2.12 -17.26
C SER A 136 -8.02 -2.71 -16.01
N PRO A 137 -8.80 -3.31 -15.09
CA PRO A 137 -8.25 -4.07 -13.97
C PRO A 137 -7.36 -5.24 -14.41
N GLY A 138 -6.40 -5.58 -13.56
CA GLY A 138 -5.46 -6.67 -13.73
C GLY A 138 -4.02 -6.26 -13.41
N LEU A 139 -3.15 -7.26 -13.35
CA LEU A 139 -1.71 -7.12 -13.14
C LEU A 139 -0.96 -8.11 -14.01
N PHE A 140 0.10 -7.65 -14.66
CA PHE A 140 1.11 -8.49 -15.27
C PHE A 140 2.49 -7.93 -14.94
N VAL A 141 3.29 -8.71 -14.20
CA VAL A 141 4.65 -8.37 -13.80
C VAL A 141 5.54 -9.58 -13.98
N THR A 142 6.70 -9.38 -14.61
CA THR A 142 7.72 -10.42 -14.74
C THR A 142 8.84 -10.20 -13.71
N VAL A 143 9.06 -11.21 -12.88
CA VAL A 143 10.17 -11.31 -11.94
C VAL A 143 11.29 -12.10 -12.59
N TYR A 144 12.49 -11.53 -12.64
CA TYR A 144 13.70 -12.22 -13.08
C TYR A 144 14.52 -12.63 -11.87
N LEU A 145 14.81 -13.92 -11.74
CA LEU A 145 15.44 -14.48 -10.55
C LEU A 145 16.40 -15.62 -10.86
N LYS A 146 17.26 -15.96 -9.90
CA LYS A 146 18.09 -17.16 -9.91
C LYS A 146 17.77 -18.02 -8.69
N THR A 147 17.83 -19.33 -8.82
CA THR A 147 17.76 -20.26 -7.67
C THR A 147 19.14 -20.71 -7.22
N ASP A 148 20.12 -20.70 -8.14
CA ASP A 148 21.56 -20.75 -7.84
C ASP A 148 22.17 -19.36 -8.11
N PRO A 149 22.72 -18.66 -7.09
CA PRO A 149 23.31 -17.34 -7.27
C PRO A 149 24.53 -17.34 -8.20
N MET A 150 25.16 -18.50 -8.42
CA MET A 150 26.29 -18.67 -9.33
C MET A 150 25.85 -18.89 -10.79
N SER A 151 24.56 -19.11 -11.04
CA SER A 151 24.02 -19.21 -12.40
C SER A 151 24.31 -17.93 -13.18
N LYS A 152 24.63 -18.07 -14.48
CA LYS A 152 24.82 -16.92 -15.37
C LYS A 152 23.48 -16.31 -15.77
N GLU A 153 22.54 -17.16 -16.15
CA GLU A 153 21.23 -16.77 -16.65
C GLU A 153 20.20 -16.70 -15.51
N ALA A 154 19.27 -15.76 -15.65
CA ALA A 154 18.09 -15.66 -14.79
C ALA A 154 16.91 -16.40 -15.43
N GLU A 155 16.06 -16.97 -14.58
CA GLU A 155 14.75 -17.46 -14.95
C GLU A 155 13.73 -16.33 -14.85
N SER A 156 12.66 -16.42 -15.64
CA SER A 156 11.53 -15.50 -15.62
C SER A 156 10.29 -16.15 -15.03
N TRP A 157 9.64 -15.46 -14.11
CA TRP A 157 8.38 -15.84 -13.47
C TRP A 157 7.39 -14.69 -13.58
N THR A 158 6.12 -14.99 -13.80
CA THR A 158 5.08 -13.99 -13.97
C THR A 158 4.16 -13.99 -12.75
N ILE A 159 3.85 -12.81 -12.26
CA ILE A 159 2.76 -12.55 -11.32
C ILE A 159 1.62 -11.96 -12.14
N LEU A 160 0.51 -12.69 -12.20
CA LEU A 160 -0.69 -12.35 -12.94
C LEU A 160 -1.85 -12.16 -11.96
N ILE A 161 -2.61 -11.10 -12.14
CA ILE A 161 -3.92 -10.92 -11.51
C ILE A 161 -4.89 -10.60 -12.63
N ASP A 162 -5.96 -11.36 -12.74
CA ASP A 162 -6.98 -11.12 -13.77
C ASP A 162 -7.97 -10.01 -13.38
N GLU A 163 -8.95 -9.77 -14.23
CA GLU A 163 -9.98 -8.75 -14.03
C GLU A 163 -10.92 -9.02 -12.84
N LEU A 164 -10.95 -10.27 -12.34
CA LEU A 164 -11.73 -10.70 -11.18
C LEU A 164 -10.92 -10.65 -9.87
N GLY A 165 -9.62 -10.38 -9.95
CA GLY A 165 -8.72 -10.37 -8.81
C GLY A 165 -8.10 -11.74 -8.49
N GLU A 166 -8.27 -12.75 -9.36
CA GLU A 166 -7.63 -14.05 -9.14
C GLU A 166 -6.14 -13.97 -9.47
N MET A 167 -5.30 -14.37 -8.51
CA MET A 167 -3.84 -14.30 -8.63
C MET A 167 -3.25 -15.64 -9.06
N LYS A 168 -2.26 -15.58 -9.95
CA LYS A 168 -1.41 -16.71 -10.36
C LYS A 168 0.06 -16.30 -10.36
N VAL A 169 0.92 -17.19 -9.90
CA VAL A 169 2.38 -17.08 -9.98
C VAL A 169 2.89 -18.28 -10.76
N GLU A 170 3.52 -18.02 -11.91
CA GLU A 170 3.93 -19.09 -12.83
C GLU A 170 5.30 -18.85 -13.46
N LYS A 171 6.04 -19.92 -13.75
CA LYS A 171 7.28 -19.82 -14.51
C LYS A 171 6.94 -19.49 -15.96
N ALA A 172 7.53 -18.44 -16.52
CA ALA A 172 7.27 -18.07 -17.91
C ALA A 172 7.86 -19.14 -18.85
N SER A 173 7.02 -19.66 -19.76
CA SER A 173 7.46 -20.54 -20.84
C SER A 173 7.99 -19.69 -22.00
N ASN A 174 9.31 -19.57 -22.10
CA ASN A 174 9.95 -19.01 -23.31
C ASN A 174 9.94 -20.02 -24.45
#